data_AF-A0A7W5QRE7-F1
#
_entry.id   AF-A0A7W5QRE7-F1
#
_cell.length_a   1.000
_cell.length_b   1.000
_cell.length_c   1.000
_cell.angle_alpha   90.00
_cell.angle_beta   90.00
_cell.angle_gamma   90.00
#
_symmetry.space_group_name_H-M   'P 1'
#
loop_
_entity.id
_entity.type
_entity.pdbx_description
1 polymer ?
#
loop_
_entity_poly.entity_id
_entity_poly.type
_entity_poly.pdbx_seq_one_letter_code
_entity_poly.pdbx_strand_id
1 'polypeptide(L)'
;MKGFFRNVSPLRAVRDFWQVLGAPSEYRTRALIMAGLVTGGIFYLMTQQEGRGLPRPPTIIYFESWRADRSDADIIKGNIAAQKKADAEEAAEEQRQEDIRKMYKAVGAATGIDTQKMYDDGTKERAAEKKAEAEKNAALYRQITGKPVPTVPTPAPDATKP
;
A
#
# COMPACT_ATOMS: atom_id res chain seq x y z
N MET A 1 -30.58 -33.43 -19.96
CA MET A 1 -31.54 -32.36 -20.31
C MET A 1 -32.37 -32.61 -21.59
N LYS A 2 -32.05 -33.59 -22.46
CA LYS A 2 -32.84 -33.85 -23.69
C LYS A 2 -34.20 -34.56 -23.50
N GLY A 3 -34.44 -35.22 -22.35
CA GLY A 3 -35.67 -35.99 -22.10
C GLY A 3 -36.89 -35.17 -21.67
N PHE A 4 -36.69 -34.00 -21.05
CA PHE A 4 -37.78 -33.17 -20.52
C PHE A 4 -38.61 -32.51 -21.66
N PHE A 5 -37.92 -32.01 -22.68
CA PHE A 5 -38.55 -31.40 -23.86
C PHE A 5 -39.19 -32.39 -24.84
N ARG A 6 -39.05 -33.70 -24.60
CA ARG A 6 -39.71 -34.74 -25.40
C ARG A 6 -41.18 -34.94 -24.98
N ASN A 7 -41.48 -34.67 -23.70
CA ASN A 7 -42.83 -34.85 -23.14
C ASN A 7 -43.53 -33.51 -22.85
N VAL A 8 -42.79 -32.40 -22.85
CA VAL A 8 -43.33 -31.05 -22.65
C VAL A 8 -42.96 -30.19 -23.85
N SER A 9 -43.95 -29.72 -24.60
CA SER A 9 -43.74 -28.80 -25.72
C SER A 9 -43.79 -27.34 -25.22
N PRO A 10 -42.64 -26.64 -25.07
CA PRO A 10 -42.61 -25.29 -24.51
C PRO A 10 -43.43 -24.27 -25.31
N LEU A 11 -43.47 -24.41 -26.65
CA LEU A 11 -44.32 -23.56 -27.50
C LEU A 11 -45.82 -23.70 -27.17
N ARG A 12 -46.27 -24.91 -26.85
CA ARG A 12 -47.67 -25.16 -26.48
C ARG A 12 -47.98 -24.60 -25.09
N ALA A 13 -47.05 -24.74 -24.15
CA ALA A 13 -47.19 -24.19 -22.81
C ALA A 13 -47.31 -22.65 -22.83
N VAL A 14 -46.51 -21.97 -23.67
CA VAL A 14 -46.62 -20.52 -23.86
C VAL A 14 -47.97 -20.16 -24.49
N ARG A 15 -48.42 -20.88 -25.52
CA ARG A 15 -49.73 -20.64 -26.17
C ARG A 15 -50.91 -20.86 -25.21
N ASP A 16 -50.84 -21.91 -24.41
CA ASP A 16 -51.84 -22.24 -23.38
C ASP A 16 -51.89 -21.15 -22.29
N PHE A 17 -50.72 -20.71 -21.81
CA PHE A 17 -50.61 -19.59 -20.89
C PHE A 17 -51.22 -18.29 -21.43
N TRP A 18 -50.97 -17.96 -22.70
CA TRP A 18 -51.59 -16.80 -23.36
C TRP A 18 -53.10 -16.93 -23.53
N GLN A 19 -53.62 -18.15 -23.76
CA GLN A 19 -55.06 -18.40 -23.80
C GLN A 19 -55.71 -18.18 -22.43
N VAL A 20 -55.08 -18.67 -21.35
CA VAL A 20 -55.58 -18.50 -19.98
C VAL A 20 -55.51 -17.03 -19.54
N LEU A 21 -54.41 -16.32 -19.86
CA LEU A 21 -54.30 -14.89 -19.60
C LEU A 21 -55.27 -14.05 -20.44
N GLY A 22 -55.56 -14.48 -21.66
CA GLY A 22 -56.47 -13.82 -22.59
C GLY A 22 -57.94 -14.11 -22.32
N ALA A 23 -58.25 -15.15 -21.54
CA ALA A 23 -59.62 -15.53 -21.21
C ALA A 23 -60.35 -14.39 -20.46
N PRO A 24 -61.65 -14.16 -20.74
CA PRO A 24 -62.43 -13.20 -20.00
C PRO A 24 -62.69 -13.75 -18.59
N SER A 25 -62.19 -13.04 -17.56
CA SER A 25 -62.52 -13.31 -16.16
C SER A 25 -62.90 -12.01 -15.46
N GLU A 26 -63.84 -12.12 -14.52
CA GLU A 26 -64.38 -10.98 -13.77
C GLU A 26 -63.31 -10.15 -13.07
N TYR A 27 -62.24 -10.81 -12.58
CA TYR A 27 -61.18 -10.21 -11.80
C TYR A 27 -59.91 -9.91 -12.59
N ARG A 28 -59.86 -10.17 -13.91
CA ARG A 28 -58.63 -10.08 -14.72
C ARG A 28 -57.90 -8.75 -14.57
N THR A 29 -58.61 -7.64 -14.76
CA THR A 29 -58.02 -6.29 -14.69
C THR A 29 -57.56 -5.95 -13.28
N ARG A 30 -58.35 -6.30 -12.26
CA ARG A 30 -58.01 -6.08 -10.85
C ARG A 30 -56.77 -6.88 -10.44
N ALA A 31 -56.72 -8.16 -10.81
CA ALA A 31 -55.58 -9.03 -10.54
C ALA A 31 -54.30 -8.55 -11.25
N LEU A 32 -54.42 -8.09 -12.50
CA LEU A 32 -53.29 -7.57 -13.27
C LEU A 32 -52.74 -6.25 -12.68
N ILE A 33 -53.63 -5.36 -12.25
CA ILE A 33 -53.24 -4.13 -11.54
C ILE A 33 -52.54 -4.47 -10.21
N MET A 34 -53.09 -5.39 -9.41
CA MET A 34 -52.49 -5.80 -8.15
C MET A 34 -51.11 -6.44 -8.34
N ALA A 35 -50.96 -7.33 -9.33
CA ALA A 35 -49.68 -7.91 -9.68
C ALA A 35 -48.67 -6.83 -10.10
N GLY A 36 -49.09 -5.88 -10.94
CA GLY A 36 -48.27 -4.75 -11.36
C GLY A 36 -47.84 -3.85 -10.19
N LEU A 37 -48.73 -3.59 -9.23
CA LEU A 37 -48.42 -2.81 -8.04
C LEU A 37 -47.42 -3.52 -7.13
N VAL A 38 -47.57 -4.82 -6.92
CA VAL A 38 -46.63 -5.61 -6.09
C VAL A 38 -45.25 -5.65 -6.75
N THR A 39 -45.18 -6.01 -8.03
CA THR A 39 -43.91 -6.08 -8.75
C THR A 39 -43.27 -4.70 -8.90
N GLY A 40 -44.05 -3.71 -9.33
CA GLY A 40 -43.59 -2.34 -9.49
C GLY A 40 -43.14 -1.70 -8.18
N GLY A 41 -43.83 -1.97 -7.07
CA GLY A 41 -43.44 -1.52 -5.74
C GLY A 41 -42.09 -2.06 -5.30
N ILE A 42 -41.80 -3.33 -5.56
CA ILE A 42 -40.48 -3.93 -5.28
C ILE A 42 -39.40 -3.21 -6.11
N PHE A 43 -39.60 -3.06 -7.41
CA PHE A 43 -38.62 -2.37 -8.27
C PHE A 43 -38.44 -0.90 -7.88
N TYR A 44 -39.51 -0.20 -7.50
CA TYR A 44 -39.44 1.19 -7.02
C TYR A 44 -38.59 1.32 -5.75
N LEU A 45 -38.72 0.37 -4.80
CA LEU A 45 -37.87 0.35 -3.61
C LEU A 45 -36.41 0.01 -3.94
N MET A 46 -36.17 -0.81 -4.97
CA MET A 46 -34.82 -1.13 -5.42
C MET A 46 -34.14 0.04 -6.13
N THR A 47 -34.85 0.83 -6.94
CA THR A 47 -34.26 1.98 -7.63
C THR A 47 -33.90 3.13 -6.68
N GLN A 48 -34.57 3.24 -5.53
CA GLN A 48 -34.23 4.18 -4.47
C GLN A 48 -32.94 3.81 -3.74
N GLN A 49 -32.51 2.56 -3.82
CA GLN A 49 -31.25 2.12 -3.25
C GLN A 49 -30.13 2.37 -4.26
N GLU A 50 -29.70 3.63 -4.33
CA GLU A 50 -28.42 3.96 -4.94
C GLU A 50 -27.34 3.20 -4.16
N GLY A 51 -26.79 2.14 -4.78
CA GLY A 51 -25.57 1.53 -4.28
C GLY A 51 -24.54 2.64 -4.17
N ARG A 52 -24.08 2.94 -2.94
CA ARG A 52 -22.99 3.89 -2.73
C ARG A 52 -21.84 3.46 -3.63
N GLY A 53 -21.68 4.13 -4.77
CA GLY A 53 -20.52 3.95 -5.63
C GLY A 53 -19.29 4.18 -4.77
N LEU A 54 -18.18 3.49 -5.10
CA LEU A 54 -16.92 3.75 -4.42
C LEU A 54 -16.69 5.27 -4.40
N PRO A 55 -16.30 5.85 -3.24
CA PRO A 55 -16.09 7.28 -3.14
C PRO A 55 -15.19 7.74 -4.27
N ARG A 56 -15.56 8.85 -4.92
CA ARG A 56 -14.79 9.41 -6.04
C ARG A 56 -13.33 9.54 -5.57
N PRO A 57 -12.34 9.00 -6.32
CA PRO A 57 -10.96 9.03 -5.87
C PRO A 57 -10.54 10.48 -5.58
N PRO A 58 -9.75 10.70 -4.52
CA PRO A 58 -9.32 12.04 -4.14
C PRO A 58 -8.57 12.70 -5.30
N THR A 59 -8.80 14.00 -5.49
CA THR A 59 -8.05 14.79 -6.47
C THR A 59 -6.68 15.09 -5.89
N ILE A 60 -5.62 14.54 -6.49
CA ILE A 60 -4.23 14.81 -6.09
C ILE A 60 -3.84 16.16 -6.69
N ILE A 61 -3.66 17.17 -5.84
CA ILE A 61 -3.12 18.47 -6.24
C ILE A 61 -1.61 18.43 -6.00
N TYR A 62 -0.84 18.45 -7.07
CA TYR A 62 0.61 18.56 -6.99
C TYR A 62 1.00 20.02 -6.81
N PHE A 63 1.77 20.31 -5.77
CA PHE A 63 2.37 21.62 -5.53
C PHE A 63 3.87 21.50 -5.69
N GLU A 64 4.45 22.27 -6.60
CA GLU A 64 5.89 22.40 -6.71
C GLU A 64 6.38 23.29 -5.56
N SER A 65 7.14 22.73 -4.62
CA SER A 65 7.76 23.51 -3.53
C SER A 65 9.05 24.22 -3.95
N TRP A 66 9.44 24.10 -5.22
CA TRP A 66 10.69 24.59 -5.76
C TRP A 66 10.40 25.55 -6.91
N ARG A 67 11.34 26.46 -7.12
CA ARG A 67 11.32 27.38 -8.27
C ARG A 67 11.35 26.60 -9.58
N ALA A 68 10.34 26.79 -10.41
CA ALA A 68 10.22 26.13 -11.73
C ALA A 68 11.34 26.52 -12.72
N ASP A 69 12.05 27.62 -12.46
CA ASP A 69 13.17 28.12 -13.27
C ASP A 69 14.55 27.59 -12.81
N ARG A 70 14.59 26.67 -11.83
CA ARG A 70 15.84 26.11 -11.34
C ARG A 70 16.44 25.13 -12.35
N SER A 71 17.72 25.30 -12.68
CA SER A 71 18.43 24.37 -13.55
C SER A 71 18.79 23.07 -12.84
N ASP A 72 18.92 21.97 -13.60
CA ASP A 72 19.40 20.68 -13.08
C ASP A 72 20.77 20.80 -12.38
N ALA A 73 21.65 21.67 -12.89
CA ALA A 73 22.95 21.95 -12.29
C ALA A 73 22.80 22.57 -10.89
N ASP A 74 21.84 23.48 -10.71
CA ASP A 74 21.54 24.09 -9.41
C ASP A 74 20.89 23.10 -8.44
N ILE A 75 20.09 22.15 -8.95
CA ILE A 75 19.55 21.03 -8.16
C ILE A 75 20.69 20.19 -7.61
N ILE A 76 21.58 19.72 -8.48
CA ILE A 76 22.70 18.86 -8.09
C ILE A 76 23.60 19.57 -7.08
N LYS A 77 23.93 20.84 -7.33
CA LYS A 77 24.76 21.65 -6.40
C LYS A 77 24.09 21.80 -5.04
N GLY A 78 22.77 22.06 -5.03
CA GLY A 78 21.99 22.15 -3.80
C GLY A 78 21.97 20.84 -3.02
N ASN A 79 21.77 19.72 -3.70
CA ASN A 79 21.75 18.40 -3.09
C ASN A 79 23.11 18.01 -2.50
N ILE A 80 24.21 18.27 -3.22
CA ILE A 80 25.56 18.02 -2.71
C ILE A 80 25.83 18.86 -1.46
N ALA A 81 25.45 20.14 -1.46
CA ALA A 81 25.63 21.00 -0.30
C ALA A 81 24.79 20.53 0.91
N ALA A 82 23.55 20.11 0.67
CA ALA A 82 22.69 19.55 1.70
C ALA A 82 23.24 18.23 2.25
N GLN A 83 23.72 17.34 1.38
CA GLN A 83 24.31 16.06 1.77
C GLN A 83 25.55 16.28 2.64
N LYS A 84 26.47 17.16 2.21
CA LYS A 84 27.66 17.49 3.01
C LYS A 84 27.33 18.02 4.39
N LYS A 85 26.25 18.81 4.52
CA LYS A 85 25.80 19.32 5.80
C LYS A 85 25.23 18.19 6.67
N ALA A 86 24.38 17.33 6.09
CA ALA A 86 23.83 16.18 6.78
C ALA A 86 24.93 15.22 7.25
N ASP A 87 25.90 14.89 6.39
CA ASP A 87 27.03 14.01 6.72
C ASP A 87 27.88 14.61 7.86
N ALA A 88 28.08 15.93 7.86
CA ALA A 88 28.83 16.61 8.93
C ALA A 88 28.06 16.61 10.27
N GLU A 89 26.74 16.77 10.24
CA GLU A 89 25.89 16.70 11.43
C GLU A 89 25.86 15.26 11.99
N GLU A 90 25.72 14.26 11.12
CA GLU A 90 25.77 12.84 11.48
C GLU A 90 27.13 12.46 12.10
N ALA A 91 28.23 12.89 11.49
CA ALA A 91 29.57 12.64 12.04
C ALA A 91 29.75 13.27 13.43
N ALA A 92 29.20 14.48 13.65
CA ALA A 92 29.24 15.13 14.96
C ALA A 92 28.35 14.42 16.00
N GLU A 93 27.20 13.88 15.58
CA GLU A 93 26.34 13.06 16.44
C GLU A 93 27.01 11.74 16.81
N GLU A 94 27.63 11.05 15.85
CA GLU A 94 28.34 9.80 16.10
C GLU A 94 29.48 10.00 17.11
N GLN A 95 30.24 11.09 16.99
CA GLN A 95 31.27 11.45 17.97
C GLN A 95 30.68 11.65 19.37
N ARG A 96 29.59 12.41 19.49
CA ARG A 96 28.89 12.58 20.78
C ARG A 96 28.42 11.25 21.35
N GLN A 97 27.87 10.38 20.52
CA GLN A 97 27.39 9.07 20.93
C GLN A 97 28.55 8.14 21.34
N GLU A 98 29.70 8.21 20.67
CA GLU A 98 30.90 7.51 21.11
C GLU A 98 31.36 7.95 22.49
N ASP A 99 31.38 9.24 22.75
CA ASP A 99 31.82 9.78 24.04
C ASP A 99 30.84 9.41 25.16
N ILE A 100 29.54 9.46 24.88
CA ILE A 100 28.51 8.94 25.79
C ILE A 100 28.73 7.45 26.08
N ARG A 101 28.95 6.62 25.04
CA ARG A 101 29.23 5.18 25.22
C ARG A 101 30.48 4.94 26.07
N LYS A 102 31.56 5.70 25.84
CA LYS A 102 32.79 5.62 26.64
C LYS A 102 32.53 5.97 28.11
N MET A 103 31.75 7.03 28.37
CA MET A 103 31.39 7.44 29.73
C MET A 103 30.59 6.35 30.45
N TYR A 104 29.55 5.80 29.81
CA TYR A 104 28.75 4.72 30.40
C TYR A 104 29.56 3.45 30.65
N LYS A 105 30.49 3.11 29.75
CA LYS A 105 31.41 1.98 29.93
C LYS A 105 32.29 2.17 31.16
N ALA A 106 32.84 3.38 31.36
CA ALA A 106 33.66 3.71 32.52
C ALA A 106 32.89 3.63 33.84
N VAL A 107 31.65 4.15 33.87
CA VAL A 107 30.77 4.06 35.04
C VAL A 107 30.43 2.60 35.36
N GLY A 108 30.02 1.81 34.35
CA GLY A 108 29.66 0.42 34.56
C GLY A 108 30.84 -0.44 35.04
N ALA A 109 32.05 -0.18 34.54
CA ALA A 109 33.27 -0.82 35.01
C ALA A 109 33.56 -0.49 36.49
N ALA A 110 33.35 0.77 36.90
CA ALA A 110 33.51 1.19 38.29
C ALA A 110 32.47 0.57 39.24
N THR A 111 31.26 0.26 38.74
CA THR A 111 30.19 -0.39 39.51
C THR A 111 30.27 -1.93 39.51
N GLY A 112 31.31 -2.52 38.91
CA GLY A 112 31.53 -3.97 38.90
C GLY A 112 30.72 -4.74 37.83
N ILE A 113 30.20 -4.06 36.80
CA ILE A 113 29.49 -4.67 35.67
C ILE A 113 30.50 -4.98 34.56
N ASP A 114 30.40 -6.15 33.93
CA ASP A 114 31.20 -6.54 32.75
C ASP A 114 30.72 -5.80 31.48
N THR A 115 31.12 -4.54 31.36
CA THR A 115 30.74 -3.67 30.25
C THR A 115 31.43 -4.02 28.93
N GLN A 116 32.55 -4.75 28.97
CA GLN A 116 33.29 -5.15 27.77
C GLN A 116 32.53 -6.22 27.00
N LYS A 117 32.09 -7.28 27.69
CA LYS A 117 31.30 -8.34 27.07
C LYS A 117 29.99 -7.82 26.48
N MET A 118 29.28 -6.94 27.22
CA MET A 118 28.04 -6.33 26.74
C MET A 118 28.26 -5.46 25.50
N TYR A 119 29.37 -4.73 25.43
CA TYR A 119 29.72 -3.94 24.24
C TYR A 119 29.97 -4.84 23.04
N ASP A 120 30.76 -5.90 23.21
CA ASP A 120 31.12 -6.83 22.14
C ASP A 120 29.88 -7.57 21.61
N ASP A 121 29.01 -8.05 22.50
CA ASP A 121 27.75 -8.69 22.11
C ASP A 121 26.82 -7.71 21.39
N GLY A 122 26.69 -6.48 21.91
CA GLY A 122 25.88 -5.44 21.27
C GLY A 122 26.43 -4.95 19.93
N THR A 123 27.74 -5.02 19.68
CA THR A 123 28.32 -4.72 18.35
C THR A 123 28.02 -5.83 17.34
N LYS A 124 28.07 -7.10 17.76
CA LYS A 124 27.72 -8.25 16.91
C LYS A 124 26.24 -8.22 16.54
N GLU A 125 25.37 -7.92 17.48
CA GLU A 125 23.92 -7.79 17.26
C GLU A 125 23.62 -6.67 16.28
N ARG A 126 24.12 -5.45 16.51
CA ARG A 126 23.96 -4.31 15.58
C ARG A 126 24.52 -4.61 14.19
N ALA A 127 25.65 -5.32 14.09
CA ALA A 127 26.22 -5.71 12.81
C ALA A 127 25.34 -6.75 12.09
N ALA A 128 24.72 -7.68 12.81
CA ALA A 128 23.79 -8.66 12.26
C ALA A 128 22.49 -7.98 11.81
N GLU A 129 21.95 -7.05 12.59
CA GLU A 129 20.77 -6.26 12.24
C GLU A 129 21.03 -5.42 10.98
N LYS A 130 22.14 -4.67 10.92
CA LYS A 130 22.50 -3.89 9.72
C LYS A 130 22.61 -4.75 8.47
N LYS A 131 23.16 -5.97 8.58
CA LYS A 131 23.20 -6.94 7.46
C LYS A 131 21.81 -7.40 7.06
N ALA A 132 20.98 -7.78 8.02
CA ALA A 132 19.61 -8.22 7.77
C ALA A 132 18.76 -7.10 7.14
N GLU A 133 18.93 -5.86 7.56
CA GLU A 133 18.28 -4.69 6.96
C GLU A 133 18.78 -4.44 5.52
N ALA A 134 20.09 -4.50 5.29
CA ALA A 134 20.64 -4.39 3.94
C ALA A 134 20.11 -5.48 2.99
N GLU A 135 19.99 -6.72 3.47
CA GLU A 135 19.41 -7.83 2.72
C GLU A 135 17.92 -7.63 2.43
N LYS A 136 17.13 -7.19 3.42
CA LYS A 136 15.71 -6.84 3.25
C LYS A 136 15.54 -5.72 2.23
N ASN A 137 16.31 -4.65 2.35
CA ASN A 137 16.29 -3.52 1.43
C ASN A 137 16.66 -3.96 0.00
N ALA A 138 17.66 -4.83 -0.13
CA ALA A 138 18.05 -5.38 -1.42
C ALA A 138 17.03 -6.35 -2.03
N ALA A 139 16.26 -7.06 -1.20
CA ALA A 139 15.16 -7.91 -1.65
C ALA A 139 13.97 -7.05 -2.13
N LEU A 140 13.60 -6.01 -1.36
CA LEU A 140 12.55 -5.07 -1.72
C LEU A 140 12.87 -4.35 -3.03
N TYR A 141 14.10 -3.86 -3.19
CA TYR A 141 14.53 -3.22 -4.43
C TYR A 141 14.40 -4.13 -5.65
N ARG A 142 14.79 -5.41 -5.50
CA ARG A 142 14.65 -6.43 -6.55
C ARG A 142 13.18 -6.68 -6.91
N GLN A 143 12.29 -6.73 -5.91
CA GLN A 143 10.87 -6.93 -6.12
C GLN A 143 10.22 -5.75 -6.86
N ILE A 144 10.63 -4.51 -6.55
CA ILE A 144 10.06 -3.30 -7.15
C ILE A 144 10.59 -3.07 -8.57
N THR A 145 11.89 -3.25 -8.79
CA THR A 145 12.55 -2.83 -10.06
C THR A 145 12.82 -3.98 -11.02
N GLY A 146 12.75 -5.23 -10.56
CA GLY A 146 13.17 -6.41 -11.32
C GLY A 146 14.68 -6.46 -11.62
N LYS A 147 15.45 -5.50 -11.09
CA LYS A 147 16.90 -5.35 -11.30
C LYS A 147 17.65 -5.50 -9.98
N PRO A 148 18.91 -5.97 -9.99
CA PRO A 148 19.73 -5.96 -8.79
C PRO A 148 19.98 -4.52 -8.31
N VAL A 149 20.15 -4.34 -6.99
CA VAL A 149 20.52 -3.05 -6.40
C VAL A 149 21.81 -2.57 -7.06
N PRO A 150 21.87 -1.33 -7.60
CA PRO A 150 23.11 -0.78 -8.11
C PRO A 150 24.10 -0.68 -6.93
N THR A 151 25.30 -1.25 -7.11
CA THR A 151 26.39 -1.07 -6.16
C THR A 151 26.76 0.39 -6.11
N VAL A 152 26.31 1.10 -5.07
CA VAL A 152 26.81 2.45 -4.77
C VAL A 152 28.28 2.27 -4.38
N PRO A 153 29.23 2.90 -5.08
CA PRO A 153 30.62 2.85 -4.65
C PRO A 153 30.67 3.41 -3.23
N THR A 154 31.11 2.57 -2.28
CA THR A 154 31.42 3.01 -0.92
C THR A 154 32.36 4.22 -1.05
N PRO A 155 32.06 5.39 -0.44
CA PRO A 155 33.04 6.45 -0.37
C PRO A 155 34.31 5.84 0.21
N ALA A 156 35.42 5.98 -0.51
CA ALA A 156 36.70 5.41 -0.11
C ALA A 156 36.97 5.80 1.35
N PRO A 157 37.48 4.88 2.19
CA PRO A 157 37.91 5.26 3.53
C PRO A 157 38.87 6.43 3.37
N ASP A 158 38.52 7.58 3.96
CA ASP A 158 39.30 8.80 3.89
C ASP A 158 40.74 8.45 4.24
N ALA A 159 41.62 8.53 3.25
CA ALA A 159 43.05 8.32 3.38
C ALA A 159 43.69 9.56 4.03
N THR A 160 43.18 9.95 5.19
CA THR A 160 43.69 11.06 5.99
C THR A 160 43.41 10.80 7.47
N LYS A 161 44.26 9.98 8.07
CA LYS A 161 44.62 10.16 9.48
C LYS A 161 46.13 9.94 9.61
N PRO A 162 46.92 10.95 10.03
CA PRO A 162 48.23 10.70 10.61
C PRO A 162 48.11 9.99 11.97
#